data_AF-A0A848N1B4-F1
#
_entry.id   AF-A0A848N1B4-F1
#
_cell.length_a   1.000
_cell.length_b   1.000
_cell.length_c   1.000
_cell.angle_alpha   90.00
_cell.angle_beta   90.00
_cell.angle_gamma   90.00
#
_symmetry.space_group_name_H-M   'P 1'
#
loop_
_entity.id
_entity.type
_entity.pdbx_description
1 polymer ?
#
loop_
_entity_poly.entity_id
_entity_poly.type
_entity_poly.pdbx_seq_one_letter_code
_entity_poly.pdbx_strand_id
1 'polypeptide(L)'
;MHILFDHLVMADKTKRWLLLLATLEEEEHVTAQTLAKQTGFGRRTIIEDIKVIKDYFGERIHLIGDEKGYHFSFLNPKGYYEEKQALLNEEKLFLFVDQ
;
A
#
# COMPACT_ATOMS: atom_id res chain seq x y z
N MET A 1 -2.32 10.21 -10.54
CA MET A 1 -2.22 10.36 -9.07
C MET A 1 -2.90 11.67 -8.69
N HIS A 2 -3.83 11.66 -7.74
CA HIS A 2 -4.62 12.86 -7.38
C HIS A 2 -3.76 13.85 -6.59
N ILE A 3 -3.67 15.10 -7.05
CA ILE A 3 -2.95 16.20 -6.37
C ILE A 3 -3.34 16.28 -4.89
N LEU A 4 -4.62 16.06 -4.56
CA LEU A 4 -5.12 16.07 -3.19
C LEU A 4 -4.48 15.00 -2.29
N PHE A 5 -4.19 13.81 -2.83
CA PHE A 5 -3.55 12.72 -2.09
C PHE A 5 -2.13 13.11 -1.64
N ASP A 6 -1.37 13.72 -2.55
CA ASP A 6 0.01 14.14 -2.28
C ASP A 6 0.12 15.26 -1.24
N HIS A 7 -0.95 16.05 -1.07
CA HIS A 7 -1.02 17.13 -0.08
C HIS A 7 -1.56 16.67 1.28
N LEU A 8 -2.32 15.58 1.34
CA LEU A 8 -3.00 15.12 2.56
C LEU A 8 -2.23 14.03 3.32
N VAL A 9 -1.43 13.21 2.63
CA VAL A 9 -0.56 12.21 3.25
C VAL A 9 0.85 12.76 3.29
N MET A 10 1.42 13.04 4.45
CA MET A 10 2.71 13.72 4.56
C MET A 10 3.86 12.76 4.79
N ALA A 11 3.63 11.59 5.40
CA ALA A 11 4.69 10.61 5.57
C ALA A 11 5.00 9.88 4.25
N ASP A 12 6.26 9.95 3.81
CA ASP A 12 6.73 9.28 2.59
C ASP A 12 6.50 7.77 2.60
N LYS A 13 6.53 7.15 3.80
CA LYS A 13 6.21 5.74 3.99
C LYS A 13 4.73 5.45 3.70
N THR A 14 3.81 6.20 4.30
CA THR A 14 2.37 6.00 4.13
C THR A 14 1.95 6.22 2.68
N LYS A 15 2.43 7.30 2.05
CA LYS A 15 2.25 7.55 0.61
C LYS A 15 2.66 6.34 -0.23
N ARG A 16 3.88 5.85 0.00
CA ARG A 16 4.45 4.73 -0.73
C ARG A 16 3.65 3.45 -0.57
N TRP A 17 3.22 3.13 0.65
CA TRP A 17 2.40 1.96 0.92
C TRP A 17 1.05 2.05 0.23
N LEU A 18 0.37 3.19 0.34
CA LEU A 18 -0.93 3.39 -0.28
C LEU A 18 -0.87 3.30 -1.82
N LEU A 19 0.22 3.79 -2.44
CA LEU A 19 0.44 3.62 -3.88
C LEU A 19 0.69 2.16 -4.27
N LEU A 20 1.51 1.43 -3.51
CA LEU A 20 1.73 -0.01 -3.75
C LEU A 20 0.43 -0.80 -3.60
N LEU A 21 -0.34 -0.52 -2.54
CA LEU A 21 -1.64 -1.16 -2.30
C LEU A 21 -2.64 -0.86 -3.41
N ALA A 22 -2.72 0.38 -3.88
CA ALA A 22 -3.62 0.74 -4.99
C ALA A 22 -3.32 -0.08 -6.26
N THR A 23 -2.03 -0.25 -6.59
CA THR A 23 -1.62 -1.13 -7.71
C THR A 23 -2.02 -2.59 -7.47
N LEU A 24 -1.74 -3.13 -6.27
CA LEU A 24 -2.02 -4.53 -5.92
C LEU A 24 -3.52 -4.84 -5.87
N GLU A 25 -4.35 -3.86 -5.49
CA GLU A 25 -5.80 -3.97 -5.46
C GLU A 25 -6.42 -4.02 -6.86
N GLU A 26 -5.82 -3.33 -7.82
CA GLU A 26 -6.27 -3.30 -9.22
C GLU A 26 -5.79 -4.54 -10.00
N GLU A 27 -4.57 -5.01 -9.73
CA GLU A 27 -3.93 -6.14 -10.39
C GLU A 27 -3.64 -7.28 -9.38
N GLU A 28 -4.46 -8.34 -9.39
CA GLU A 28 -4.26 -9.54 -8.55
C GLU A 28 -2.84 -10.14 -8.70
N HIS A 29 -2.22 -9.98 -9.87
CA HIS A 29 -0.86 -10.38 -10.16
C HIS A 29 -0.06 -9.24 -10.79
N VAL A 30 0.98 -8.77 -10.11
CA VAL A 30 1.81 -7.64 -10.57
C VAL A 30 3.29 -7.94 -10.47
N THR A 31 4.06 -7.59 -11.50
CA THR A 31 5.52 -7.79 -11.45
C THR A 31 6.20 -6.69 -10.63
N ALA A 32 7.37 -6.98 -10.03
CA ALA A 32 8.17 -5.95 -9.38
C ALA A 32 8.58 -4.80 -10.33
N GLN A 33 8.71 -5.10 -11.63
CA GLN A 33 8.98 -4.09 -12.65
C GLN A 33 7.76 -3.20 -12.91
N THR A 34 6.56 -3.77 -12.94
CA THR A 34 5.31 -3.01 -13.07
C THR A 34 5.12 -2.09 -11.87
N LEU A 35 5.31 -2.59 -10.64
CA LEU A 35 5.28 -1.77 -9.42
C LEU A 35 6.30 -0.63 -9.50
N ALA A 36 7.53 -0.90 -9.90
CA ALA A 36 8.55 0.14 -10.04
C ALA A 36 8.18 1.21 -11.08
N LYS A 37 7.59 0.81 -12.21
CA LYS A 37 7.14 1.73 -13.26
C LYS A 37 5.96 2.60 -12.82
N GLN A 38 4.95 2.00 -12.16
CA GLN A 38 3.73 2.71 -11.77
C GLN A 38 3.95 3.61 -10.55
N THR A 39 4.82 3.19 -9.62
CA THR A 39 5.05 3.93 -8.37
C THR A 39 6.30 4.82 -8.39
N GLY A 40 7.24 4.56 -9.29
CA GLY A 40 8.54 5.27 -9.34
C GLY A 40 9.55 4.82 -8.28
N PHE A 41 9.21 3.84 -7.43
CA PHE A 41 10.10 3.37 -6.37
C PHE A 41 11.12 2.36 -6.86
N GLY A 42 12.30 2.38 -6.24
CA GLY A 42 13.36 1.40 -6.52
C GLY A 42 12.97 -0.01 -6.08
N ARG A 43 13.44 -1.03 -6.82
CA ARG A 43 13.11 -2.44 -6.55
C ARG A 43 13.42 -2.89 -5.11
N ARG A 44 14.55 -2.45 -4.55
CA ARG A 44 14.93 -2.74 -3.16
C ARG A 44 13.89 -2.19 -2.17
N THR A 45 13.48 -0.94 -2.34
CA THR A 45 12.45 -0.28 -1.53
C THR A 45 11.12 -1.03 -1.62
N ILE A 46 10.69 -1.40 -2.83
CA ILE A 46 9.45 -2.17 -3.04
C ILE A 46 9.50 -3.50 -2.28
N ILE A 47 10.58 -4.25 -2.39
CA ILE A 47 10.72 -5.54 -1.68
C ILE A 47 10.62 -5.36 -0.17
N GLU A 48 11.30 -4.34 0.37
CA GLU A 48 11.25 -4.02 1.80
C GLU A 48 9.84 -3.61 2.24
N ASP A 49 9.17 -2.73 1.51
CA ASP A 49 7.81 -2.31 1.87
C ASP A 49 6.80 -3.44 1.72
N ILE A 50 6.87 -4.26 0.66
CA ILE A 50 5.94 -5.39 0.49
C ILE A 50 6.03 -6.36 1.67
N LYS A 51 7.25 -6.61 2.17
CA LYS A 51 7.44 -7.44 3.36
C LYS A 51 6.74 -6.84 4.58
N VAL A 52 6.93 -5.55 4.82
CA VAL A 52 6.32 -4.88 5.98
C VAL A 52 4.80 -4.72 5.81
N ILE A 53 4.29 -4.47 4.60
CA ILE A 53 2.86 -4.42 4.27
C ILE A 53 2.22 -5.78 4.58
N LYS A 54 2.84 -6.88 4.14
CA LYS A 54 2.37 -8.23 4.43
C LYS A 54 2.29 -8.46 5.94
N ASP A 55 3.34 -8.09 6.68
CA ASP A 55 3.38 -8.26 8.14
C ASP A 55 2.33 -7.39 8.85
N TYR A 56 2.09 -6.17 8.37
CA TYR A 56 1.11 -5.23 8.93
C TYR A 56 -0.33 -5.74 8.78
N PHE A 57 -0.73 -6.14 7.57
CA PHE A 57 -2.11 -6.60 7.32
C PHE A 57 -2.35 -8.03 7.79
N GLY A 58 -1.29 -8.85 7.93
CA GLY A 58 -1.35 -10.20 8.47
C GLY A 58 -2.40 -11.07 7.77
N GLU A 59 -3.27 -11.71 8.55
CA GLU A 59 -4.30 -12.63 8.06
C GLU A 59 -5.45 -11.96 7.29
N ARG A 60 -5.39 -10.64 7.04
CA ARG A 60 -6.41 -9.92 6.27
C ARG A 60 -6.17 -9.99 4.77
N ILE A 61 -4.93 -10.23 4.35
CA ILE A 61 -4.54 -10.34 2.94
C ILE A 61 -3.70 -11.59 2.72
N HIS A 62 -3.74 -12.09 1.49
CA HIS A 62 -2.75 -13.03 1.00
C HIS A 62 -1.82 -12.27 0.06
N LEU A 63 -0.61 -11.97 0.53
CA LEU A 63 0.44 -11.31 -0.26
C LEU A 63 1.68 -12.20 -0.30
N ILE A 64 1.95 -12.74 -1.49
CA ILE A 64 3.11 -13.60 -1.76
C ILE A 64 3.91 -13.01 -2.92
N GLY A 65 5.24 -13.08 -2.81
CA GLY A 65 6.15 -12.62 -3.84
C GLY A 65 7.11 -13.73 -4.24
N ASP A 66 7.32 -13.89 -5.54
CA ASP A 66 8.31 -14.77 -6.13
C ASP A 66 9.08 -14.06 -7.25
N GLU A 67 9.87 -14.83 -8.01
CA GLU A 67 10.62 -14.32 -9.16
C GLU A 67 9.75 -13.82 -10.32
N LYS A 68 8.48 -14.22 -10.38
CA LYS A 68 7.50 -13.85 -11.42
C LYS A 68 6.70 -12.61 -11.04
N GLY A 69 6.59 -12.30 -9.75
CA GLY A 69 5.94 -11.08 -9.27
C GLY A 69 5.32 -11.25 -7.90
N TYR A 70 4.28 -10.46 -7.65
CA TYR A 70 3.48 -10.49 -6.44
C TYR A 70 2.07 -10.92 -6.80
N HIS A 71 1.49 -11.76 -5.95
CA HIS A 71 0.07 -12.08 -5.97
C HIS A 71 -0.58 -11.50 -4.72
N PHE A 72 -1.67 -10.78 -4.92
CA PHE A 72 -2.46 -10.14 -3.88
C PHE A 72 -3.91 -10.61 -3.94
N SER A 73 -4.45 -11.04 -2.80
CA SER A 73 -5.88 -11.29 -2.65
C SER A 73 -6.36 -10.98 -1.23
N PHE A 74 -7.65 -10.72 -1.09
CA PHE A 74 -8.26 -10.45 0.21
C PHE A 74 -8.62 -11.74 0.94
N LEU A 75 -8.29 -11.82 2.23
CA LEU A 75 -8.79 -12.85 3.14
C LEU A 75 -9.89 -12.30 4.05
N ASN A 76 -9.75 -11.05 4.51
CA ASN A 76 -10.76 -10.30 5.25
C ASN A 76 -10.84 -8.86 4.71
N PRO A 77 -11.66 -8.60 3.68
CA PRO A 77 -11.77 -7.27 3.06
C PRO A 77 -12.14 -6.17 4.06
N LYS A 78 -13.09 -6.43 4.97
CA LYS A 78 -13.54 -5.44 5.95
C LYS A 78 -12.38 -5.00 6.86
N GLY A 79 -11.70 -5.98 7.47
CA GLY A 79 -10.56 -5.70 8.35
C GLY A 79 -9.40 -5.04 7.62
N TYR A 80 -9.18 -5.41 6.36
CA TYR A 80 -8.19 -4.75 5.50
C TYR A 80 -8.48 -3.25 5.33
N TYR A 81 -9.71 -2.89 4.95
CA TYR A 81 -10.06 -1.49 4.74
C TYR A 81 -10.06 -0.68 6.04
N GLU A 82 -10.44 -1.29 7.17
CA GLU A 82 -10.31 -0.67 8.50
C GLU A 82 -8.85 -0.34 8.83
N GLU A 83 -7.91 -1.27 8.59
CA GLU A 83 -6.48 -1.01 8.83
C GLU A 83 -5.84 -0.09 7.79
N LYS A 84 -6.29 -0.13 6.54
CA LYS A 84 -5.85 0.81 5.50
C LYS A 84 -6.28 2.24 5.85
N GLN A 85 -7.47 2.41 6.42
CA GLN A 85 -7.93 3.69 6.95
C GLN A 85 -7.10 4.14 8.17
N ALA A 86 -6.71 3.20 9.05
CA ALA A 86 -5.88 3.52 10.21
C ALA A 86 -4.51 4.11 9.81
N LEU A 87 -3.93 3.70 8.68
CA LEU A 87 -2.71 4.32 8.13
C LEU A 87 -2.87 5.82 7.86
N LEU A 88 -4.06 6.27 7.48
CA LEU A 88 -4.37 7.69 7.26
C LEU A 88 -4.61 8.44 8.57
N ASN A 89 -5.14 7.77 9.59
CA ASN A 89 -5.38 8.39 10.90
C ASN A 89 -4.07 8.74 11.63
N GLU A 90 -2.95 8.10 11.27
CA GLU A 90 -1.61 8.45 11.75
C GLU A 90 -1.07 9.74 11.11
N GLU A 91 -1.68 10.23 10.03
CA GLU A 91 -1.26 11.44 9.33
C GLU A 91 -1.80 12.71 10.00
N LYS A 92 -0.90 13.66 10.29
CA LYS A 92 -1.20 14.87 11.06
C LYS A 92 -2.36 15.71 10.51
N LEU A 93 -2.59 15.71 9.20
CA LEU A 93 -3.62 16.54 8.57
C LEU A 93 -5.03 15.96 8.75
N PHE A 94 -5.19 14.64 8.86
CA PHE A 94 -6.49 14.02 9.09
C PHE A 94 -7.03 14.28 10.50
N LEU A 95 -6.15 14.59 11.46
CA LEU A 95 -6.54 15.02 12.81
C LEU A 95 -7.31 16.35 12.84
N PHE A 96 -7.25 17.16 11.76
CA PHE A 96 -7.86 18.49 11.71
C PHE A 96 -9.10 18.57 10.80
N VAL A 97 -9.44 17.51 10.06
CA VAL A 97 -10.58 17.54 9.11
C VAL A 97 -11.88 17.02 9.73
N ASP A 98 -11.79 16.23 10.82
CA ASP A 98 -12.94 15.69 11.55
C ASP A 98 -13.39 16.56 12.76
N GLN A 99 -13.08 17.86 12.76
CA GLN A 99 -13.58 18.82 13.76
C GLN A 99 -14.70 19.71 13.22
#